data_AF-A0A1H9SS99-F1
#
_entry.id   AF-A0A1H9SS99-F1
#
_cell.length_a   1.000
_cell.length_b   1.000
_cell.length_c   1.000
_cell.angle_alpha   90.00
_cell.angle_beta   90.00
_cell.angle_gamma   90.00
#
_symmetry.space_group_name_H-M   'P 1'
#
loop_
_entity.id
_entity.type
_entity.pdbx_description
1 polymer ?
#
loop_
_entity_poly.entity_id
_entity_poly.type
_entity_poly.pdbx_seq_one_letter_code
_entity_poly.pdbx_strand_id
1 'polypeptide(L)' 'MPFVGFHGSPTVLIGGIDPFADVSTVVGLACRFYRTPDGPAEVPTIEQLRDAIQRASRV' A
#
# COMPACT_ATOMS: atom_id res chain seq x y z
N MET A 1 -6.27 19.54 -6.33
CA MET A 1 -5.13 18.61 -6.49
C MET A 1 -5.03 17.81 -5.20
N PRO A 2 -5.41 16.52 -5.12
CA PRO A 2 -5.15 15.79 -3.91
C PRO A 2 -3.68 15.38 -3.95
N PHE A 3 -2.92 15.83 -2.95
CA PHE A 3 -1.60 15.30 -2.68
C PHE A 3 -1.74 13.78 -2.54
N VAL A 4 -1.05 13.00 -3.37
CA VAL A 4 -0.82 11.58 -3.09
C VAL A 4 -0.11 11.55 -1.74
N GLY A 5 -0.83 11.10 -0.71
CA GLY A 5 -0.32 10.99 0.64
C GLY A 5 0.87 10.04 0.63
N PHE A 6 2.09 10.58 0.71
CA PHE A 6 3.28 9.75 0.85
C PHE A 6 3.31 9.24 2.29
N HIS A 7 2.75 8.06 2.50
CA HIS A 7 2.69 7.42 3.82
C HIS A 7 4.00 6.69 4.18
N GLY A 8 5.01 6.74 3.30
CA GLY A 8 6.32 6.13 3.50
C GLY A 8 6.79 5.27 2.32
N SER A 9 8.07 4.86 2.35
CA SER A 9 8.64 3.99 1.33
C SER A 9 8.59 2.52 1.76
N PRO A 10 8.26 1.58 0.87
CA PRO A 10 7.73 1.78 -0.49
C PRO A 10 6.22 2.15 -0.45
N THR A 11 5.75 2.93 -1.42
CA THR A 11 4.30 3.15 -1.67
C THR A 11 3.94 2.52 -3.01
N VAL A 12 2.91 1.68 -3.03
CA VAL A 12 2.40 1.02 -4.24
C VAL A 12 1.07 1.67 -4.61
N LEU A 13 1.03 2.34 -5.76
CA LEU A 13 -0.20 2.95 -6.27
C LEU A 13 -0.77 2.09 -7.40
N ILE A 14 -2.05 1.76 -7.32
CA ILE A 14 -2.80 1.11 -8.40
C ILE A 14 -3.85 2.11 -8.88
N GLY A 15 -3.73 2.58 -10.13
CA GLY A 15 -4.62 3.62 -10.66
C GLY A 15 -4.55 4.96 -9.91
N GLY A 16 -3.45 5.24 -9.20
CA GLY A 16 -3.28 6.44 -8.38
C GLY A 16 -3.79 6.32 -6.95
N ILE A 17 -4.31 5.16 -6.55
CA ILE A 17 -4.80 4.86 -5.19
C ILE A 17 -3.84 3.89 -4.52
N ASP A 18 -3.46 4.14 -3.26
CA ASP A 18 -2.72 3.17 -2.44
C ASP A 18 -3.72 2.19 -1.79
N PRO A 19 -3.78 0.92 -2.21
CA PRO A 19 -4.68 -0.06 -1.61
C PRO A 19 -4.23 -0.53 -0.22
N PHE A 20 -3.01 -0.17 0.20
CA PHE A 20 -2.42 -0.49 1.50
C PHE A 20 -2.37 0.72 2.44
N ALA A 21 -2.90 1.88 2.04
CA ALA A 21 -3.08 3.01 2.92
C ALA A 21 -4.23 2.74 3.89
N ASP A 22 -3.93 2.63 5.18
CA ASP A 22 -4.95 2.73 6.21
C ASP A 22 -5.30 4.21 6.40
N VAL A 23 -6.59 4.53 6.55
CA VAL A 23 -7.09 5.92 6.70
C VAL A 23 -6.49 6.61 7.93
N SER A 24 -6.00 5.83 8.91
CA SER A 24 -5.30 6.32 10.10
C SER A 24 -3.78 6.42 9.96
N THR A 25 -3.20 6.04 8.81
CA THR A 25 -1.74 6.06 8.62
C THR A 25 -1.27 7.51 8.54
N VAL A 26 -0.47 7.92 9.53
CA VAL A 26 0.13 9.27 9.54
C VAL A 26 1.03 9.42 8.31
N VAL A 27 0.87 10.53 7.58
CA VAL A 27 1.77 10.91 6.48
C VAL A 27 3.15 11.17 7.07
N GLY A 28 4.16 10.46 6.60
CA GLY A 28 5.51 10.56 7.14
C GLY A 28 6.55 9.88 6.25
N LEU A 29 7.76 10.41 6.26
CA LEU A 29 8.94 9.76 5.66
C LEU A 29 9.35 8.56 6.54
N ALA A 30 8.55 7.50 6.53
CA ALA A 30 8.77 6.28 7.30
C ALA A 30 9.02 5.08 6.37
N CYS A 31 9.80 4.10 6.84
CA CYS A 31 9.83 2.78 6.21
C CYS A 31 8.54 2.05 6.58
N ARG A 32 7.72 1.66 5.59
CA ARG A 32 6.46 0.96 5.83
C ARG A 32 6.71 -0.53 5.90
N PHE A 33 6.12 -1.16 6.91
CA PHE A 33 6.05 -2.62 7.00
C PHE A 33 4.65 -3.08 6.64
N TYR A 34 4.57 -4.04 5.73
CA TYR A 34 3.37 -4.74 5.32
C TYR A 34 3.17 -5.95 6.20
N ARG A 35 1.93 -6.17 6.65
CA ARG A 35 1.59 -7.38 7.40
C ARG A 35 1.48 -8.54 6.41
N THR A 36 2.52 -9.38 6.36
CA THR A 36 2.54 -10.60 5.56
C THR A 36 2.31 -11.82 6.47
N PRO A 37 1.89 -12.99 5.93
CA PRO A 37 1.73 -14.21 6.72
C PRO A 37 3.04 -14.70 7.38
N ASP A 38 4.21 -14.33 6.85
CA ASP A 38 5.52 -14.69 7.41
C ASP A 38 5.99 -13.68 8.49
N GLY A 39 5.28 -12.56 8.64
CA GLY A 39 5.64 -11.47 9.54
C GLY A 39 5.57 -10.09 8.88
N PRO A 40 5.91 -9.01 9.61
CA PRO A 40 6.03 -7.69 9.01
C PRO A 40 7.21 -7.66 8.03
N ALA A 41 6.95 -7.33 6.76
CA ALA A 41 7.97 -7.23 5.71
C ALA A 41 7.97 -5.84 5.08
N GLU A 42 9.12 -5.40 4.56
CA GLU A 42 9.25 -4.09 3.90
C GLU A 42 8.56 -4.03 2.53
N VAL A 43 8.12 -5.18 2.01
CA VAL A 43 7.40 -5.31 0.75
C VAL A 43 6.14 -6.18 0.91
N PRO A 44 5.05 -5.88 0.19
CA PRO A 44 3.86 -6.73 0.20
C PRO A 44 4.14 -8.06 -0.51
N THR A 45 3.41 -9.11 -0.17
CA THR A 45 3.54 -10.38 -0.89
C THR A 45 2.93 -10.29 -2.29
N ILE A 46 3.39 -11.13 -3.21
CA ILE A 46 2.85 -11.23 -4.57
C ILE A 46 1.35 -11.52 -4.57
N GLU A 47 0.87 -12.31 -3.60
CA GLU A 47 -0.55 -12.64 -3.47
C GLU A 47 -1.38 -11.43 -3.06
N GLN A 48 -0.89 -10.64 -2.09
CA GLN A 48 -1.52 -9.38 -1.68
C GLN A 48 -1.54 -8.37 -2.83
N LEU A 49 -0.46 -8.28 -3.60
CA LEU A 49 -0.41 -7.41 -4.77
C LEU A 49 -1.41 -7.85 -5.85
N ARG A 50 -1.48 -9.16 -6.14
CA ARG A 50 -2.45 -9.71 -7.10
C ARG A 50 -3.89 -9.42 -6.70
N ASP A 51 -4.22 -9.62 -5.42
CA ASP A 51 -5.56 -9.35 -4.89
C ASP A 51 -5.88 -7.84 -4.92
N ALA A 52 -4.91 -6.98 -4.57
CA ALA A 52 -5.05 -5.53 -4.67
C ALA A 52 -5.29 -5.06 -6.12
N ILE A 53 -4.57 -5.62 -7.09
CA ILE A 53 -4.78 -5.35 -8.53
C ILE A 53 -6.16 -5.83 -8.96
N GLN A 54 -6.58 -7.04 -8.57
CA GLN A 54 -7.90 -7.58 -8.90
C GLN A 54 -9.02 -6.68 -8.36
N ARG A 55 -8.93 -6.25 -7.11
CA ARG A 55 -9.90 -5.31 -6.50
C ARG A 55 -9.95 -3.97 -7.24
N ALA A 56 -8.79 -3.41 -7.59
CA ALA A 56 -8.70 -2.15 -8.31
C ALA A 56 -9.21 -2.25 -9.76
N SER A 57 -9.02 -3.40 -10.41
CA SER A 57 -9.53 -3.67 -11.77
C SER A 57 -11.02 -3.96 -11.84
N ARG A 58 -11.67 -4.19 -10.68
CA ARG A 58 -13.11 -4.49 -10.60
C ARG A 58 -13.98 -3.24 -10.50
N VAL A 59 -13.37 -2.06 -10.71
CA VAL A 59 -13.99 -0.74 -10.71
C VAL A 59 -14.18 -0.25 -12.14
#